data_AF-F1C7C7-F1
#
_entry.id   AF-F1C7C7-F1
#
_cell.length_a   1.000
_cell.length_b   1.000
_cell.length_c   1.000
_cell.angle_alpha   90.00
_cell.angle_beta   90.00
_cell.angle_gamma   90.00
#
_symmetry.space_group_name_H-M   'P 1'
#
loop_
_entity.id
_entity.type
_entity.pdbx_description
1 polymer ?
#
loop_
_entity_poly.entity_id
_entity_poly.type
_entity_poly.pdbx_seq_one_letter_code
_entity_poly.pdbx_strand_id
1 'polypeptide(L)'
;HHIPDPEQRTTGEKWPFQDKRPNTDSLTVTVTKEMLPSFRIIAYYHTTSNEVVSDSVWVNVKDSCMGSLRLESSKPNPSYEPRKMFGLKVTGDPGATVGLVAVDKGVYVLNNNHRLNQKKVWDIVEKYDTGCTPGGGKDGMGVFYDAGLLFVSNTASGTPYRQELNCPVPSRRKRAATIMDVTTSLVSQYQDQLQRDCCLDGMRNTPLSYTCERRSEYISDGADCAAAFLHCCKEMETLRAERKEDSLLLARSEEDDSYMDSNEINSRTEFPESWLWTDIKLPACPQENANCDATT
;
A
#
# COMPACT_ATOMS: atom_id res chain seq x y z
N HIS A 1 3.73 32.92 -68.47
CA HIS A 1 3.10 31.90 -67.62
C HIS A 1 4.15 31.14 -66.83
N HIS A 2 4.42 31.55 -65.59
CA HIS A 2 4.70 30.70 -64.43
C HIS A 2 4.79 31.61 -63.19
N ILE A 3 4.07 31.22 -62.14
CA ILE A 3 3.89 31.90 -60.84
C ILE A 3 4.98 31.39 -59.87
N PRO A 4 5.55 32.24 -59.00
CA PRO A 4 5.26 32.22 -57.54
C PRO A 4 5.32 33.64 -56.92
N ASP A 5 4.96 33.98 -55.68
CA ASP A 5 4.07 33.51 -54.60
C ASP A 5 3.87 34.78 -53.71
N PRO A 6 2.80 34.91 -52.89
CA PRO A 6 2.50 36.15 -52.19
C PRO A 6 3.18 36.24 -50.82
N GLU A 7 4.15 37.13 -50.67
CA GLU A 7 4.57 37.64 -49.35
C GLU A 7 3.58 38.72 -48.87
N GLN A 8 2.79 38.42 -47.84
CA GLN A 8 2.16 39.41 -46.98
C GLN A 8 2.43 39.11 -45.51
N ARG A 9 3.46 39.79 -45.00
CA ARG A 9 3.54 40.52 -43.72
C ARG A 9 2.35 40.32 -42.76
N THR A 10 2.60 39.71 -41.61
CA THR A 10 1.95 40.13 -40.34
C THR A 10 2.98 40.21 -39.22
N THR A 11 2.86 41.32 -38.50
CA THR A 11 3.67 41.83 -37.41
C THR A 11 3.44 41.04 -36.12
N GLY A 12 4.52 40.61 -35.47
CA GLY A 12 4.50 40.12 -34.10
C GLY A 12 5.65 40.76 -33.32
N GLU A 13 5.30 41.66 -32.42
CA GLU A 13 6.22 42.25 -31.44
C GLU A 13 6.86 41.12 -30.61
N LYS A 14 8.18 40.97 -30.73
CA LYS A 14 8.96 40.09 -29.85
C LYS A 14 9.11 40.76 -28.50
N TRP A 15 8.32 40.33 -27.52
CA TRP A 15 8.62 40.57 -26.11
C TRP A 15 9.98 39.94 -25.78
N PRO A 16 10.96 40.70 -25.25
CA PRO A 16 12.20 40.12 -24.80
C PRO A 16 11.94 39.41 -23.47
N PHE A 17 11.55 38.14 -23.51
CA PHE A 17 11.77 37.26 -22.37
C PHE A 17 13.30 37.05 -22.27
N GLN A 18 13.95 37.92 -21.52
CA GLN A 18 15.28 37.65 -21.01
C GLN A 18 15.16 36.43 -20.11
N ASP A 19 15.61 35.30 -20.64
CA ASP A 19 15.78 34.05 -19.92
C ASP A 19 16.92 34.21 -18.92
N LYS A 20 16.67 34.98 -17.85
CA LYS A 20 17.51 34.95 -16.65
C LYS A 20 17.26 33.60 -16.01
N ARG A 21 18.02 32.58 -16.44
CA ARG A 21 18.14 31.33 -15.68
C ARG A 21 18.48 31.71 -14.24
N PRO A 22 17.63 31.39 -13.24
CA PRO A 22 17.99 31.65 -11.87
C PRO A 22 19.28 30.88 -11.57
N ASN A 23 20.25 31.53 -10.93
CA ASN A 23 21.41 30.84 -10.37
C ASN A 23 20.88 29.78 -9.42
N THR A 24 21.00 28.52 -9.82
CA THR A 24 20.52 27.38 -9.05
C THR A 24 21.72 26.80 -8.34
N ASP A 25 21.77 26.95 -7.02
CA ASP A 25 22.76 26.28 -6.20
C ASP A 25 22.30 24.85 -5.92
N SER A 26 23.22 23.89 -6.05
CA SER A 26 22.92 22.47 -5.85
C SER A 26 23.54 21.98 -4.56
N LEU A 27 22.77 21.21 -3.79
CA LEU A 27 23.22 20.54 -2.57
C LEU A 27 23.23 19.04 -2.81
N THR A 28 24.38 18.40 -2.57
CA THR A 28 24.51 16.94 -2.66
C THR A 28 24.39 16.35 -1.26
N VAL A 29 23.34 15.57 -1.03
CA VAL A 29 23.12 14.83 0.22
C VAL A 29 23.49 13.37 0.00
N THR A 30 24.39 12.83 0.82
CA THR A 30 24.74 11.40 0.79
C THR A 30 23.76 10.63 1.67
N VAL A 31 23.03 9.70 1.07
CA VAL A 31 22.02 8.89 1.77
C VAL A 31 22.71 7.85 2.65
N THR A 32 22.38 7.82 3.94
CA THR A 32 22.90 6.86 4.92
C THR A 32 21.83 5.85 5.32
N LYS A 33 22.22 4.77 6.00
CA LYS A 33 21.29 3.72 6.47
C LYS A 33 20.30 4.21 7.54
N GLU A 34 20.62 5.32 8.22
CA GLU A 34 19.77 5.94 9.24
C GLU A 34 18.59 6.70 8.62
N MET A 35 18.62 6.94 7.31
CA MET A 35 17.56 7.59 6.55
C MET A 35 16.51 6.60 6.00
N LEU A 36 16.59 5.32 6.41
CA LEU A 36 15.60 4.30 6.08
C LEU A 36 14.38 4.37 7.02
N PRO A 37 13.17 4.06 6.52
CA PRO A 37 12.85 3.73 5.13
C PRO A 37 12.66 4.96 4.25
N SER A 38 12.37 6.11 4.85
CA SER A 38 12.21 7.39 4.16
C SER A 38 12.67 8.53 5.05
N PHE A 39 12.96 9.68 4.44
CA PHE A 39 13.35 10.89 5.15
C PHE A 39 12.80 12.14 4.47
N ARG A 40 12.79 13.25 5.23
CA ARG A 40 12.29 14.54 4.77
C ARG A 40 13.42 15.56 4.77
N ILE A 41 13.56 16.30 3.67
CA ILE A 41 14.45 17.46 3.61
C ILE A 41 13.57 18.70 3.63
N ILE A 42 13.87 19.63 4.53
CA ILE A 42 13.18 20.91 4.64
C ILE A 42 14.25 21.99 4.43
N ALA A 43 14.02 22.88 3.49
CA ALA A 43 14.88 24.02 3.23
C ALA A 43 14.08 25.29 3.45
N TYR A 44 14.67 26.27 4.12
CA TYR A 44 14.04 27.57 4.35
C TYR A 44 15.06 28.69 4.36
N TYR A 45 14.60 29.91 4.09
CA TYR A 45 15.39 31.11 4.21
C TYR A 45 14.52 32.28 4.70
N HIS A 46 15.18 33.29 5.27
CA HIS A 46 14.54 34.52 5.71
C HIS A 46 14.69 35.60 4.64
N THR A 47 13.59 36.28 4.34
CA THR A 47 13.62 37.47 3.50
C THR A 47 13.95 38.72 4.32
N THR A 48 14.22 39.82 3.65
CA THR A 48 14.42 41.14 4.27
C THR A 48 13.16 41.70 4.94
N SER A 49 11.97 41.16 4.60
CA SER A 49 10.68 41.52 5.20
C SER A 49 10.31 40.66 6.42
N ASN A 50 11.26 39.90 6.98
CA ASN A 50 11.04 38.95 8.09
C ASN A 50 10.06 37.80 7.74
N GLU A 51 9.83 37.56 6.45
CA GLU A 51 9.05 36.42 5.99
C GLU A 51 9.94 35.17 5.91
N VAL A 52 9.37 34.02 6.24
CA VAL A 52 10.03 32.73 6.10
C VAL A 52 9.47 32.04 4.87
N VAL A 53 10.34 31.80 3.89
CA VAL A 53 10.02 31.00 2.72
C VAL A 53 10.66 29.63 2.91
N SER A 54 9.85 28.58 2.76
CA SER A 54 10.30 27.21 2.96
C SER A 54 9.67 26.27 1.95
N ASP A 55 10.34 25.16 1.72
CA ASP A 55 9.80 24.03 0.98
C ASP A 55 10.30 22.72 1.59
N SER A 56 9.58 21.63 1.35
CA SER A 56 9.97 20.31 1.82
C SER A 56 9.78 19.24 0.75
N VAL A 57 10.65 18.24 0.79
CA VAL A 57 10.56 17.05 -0.05
C VAL A 57 10.65 15.80 0.82
N TRP A 58 9.73 14.87 0.59
CA TRP A 58 9.80 13.52 1.14
C TRP A 58 10.51 12.60 0.15
N VAL A 59 11.50 11.87 0.63
CA VAL A 59 12.34 10.98 -0.18
C VAL A 59 12.17 9.56 0.33
N ASN A 60 11.62 8.71 -0.53
CA ASN A 60 11.57 7.27 -0.30
C ASN A 60 12.92 6.63 -0.61
N VAL A 61 13.51 5.94 0.36
CA VAL A 61 14.77 5.24 0.19
C VAL A 61 14.48 3.78 -0.11
N LYS A 62 15.35 3.12 -0.88
CA LYS A 62 15.19 1.70 -1.15
C LYS A 62 15.29 0.90 0.15
N ASP A 63 14.17 0.28 0.53
CA ASP A 63 14.09 -0.65 1.66
C ASP A 63 15.23 -1.68 1.63
N SER A 64 16.07 -1.61 2.65
CA SER A 64 17.12 -2.58 2.92
C SER A 64 17.24 -2.80 4.43
N CYS A 65 17.96 -3.83 4.84
CA CYS A 65 18.27 -4.01 6.26
C CYS A 65 19.38 -3.02 6.67
N MET A 66 19.28 -2.44 7.86
CA MET A 66 20.38 -1.64 8.43
C MET A 66 21.63 -2.51 8.61
N GLY A 67 21.43 -3.75 9.05
CA GLY A 67 22.46 -4.76 9.21
C GLY A 67 22.54 -5.77 8.07
N SER A 68 23.48 -6.69 8.19
CA SER A 68 23.62 -7.83 7.30
C SER A 68 23.20 -9.12 8.01
N LEU A 69 22.45 -9.97 7.30
CA LEU A 69 22.15 -11.33 7.74
C LEU A 69 22.04 -12.23 6.52
N ARG A 70 22.79 -13.34 6.53
CA ARG A 70 22.79 -14.37 5.49
C ARG A 70 22.72 -15.73 6.14
N LEU A 71 21.83 -16.57 5.62
CA LEU A 71 21.69 -17.95 6.01
C LEU A 71 21.99 -18.83 4.80
N GLU A 72 23.01 -19.69 4.94
CA GLU A 72 23.48 -20.54 3.86
C GLU A 72 23.56 -21.99 4.34
N SER A 73 23.41 -22.94 3.41
CA SER A 73 23.75 -24.34 3.70
C SER A 73 25.27 -24.49 3.76
N SER A 74 25.77 -25.14 4.81
CA SER A 74 27.21 -25.47 4.92
C SER A 74 27.68 -26.37 3.78
N LYS A 75 26.78 -27.23 3.27
CA LYS A 75 27.03 -28.11 2.12
C LYS A 75 25.83 -28.06 1.17
N PRO A 76 25.85 -27.16 0.17
CA PRO A 76 24.74 -27.01 -0.75
C PRO A 76 24.60 -28.26 -1.64
N ASN A 77 23.45 -28.93 -1.53
CA ASN A 77 23.08 -30.07 -2.38
C ASN A 77 21.73 -29.78 -3.08
N PRO A 78 21.49 -30.36 -4.27
CA PRO A 78 20.23 -30.18 -5.00
C PRO A 78 19.04 -30.82 -4.28
N SER A 79 19.28 -31.82 -3.44
CA SER A 79 18.29 -32.47 -2.59
C SER A 79 18.90 -32.87 -1.25
N TYR A 80 18.04 -32.97 -0.24
CA TYR A 80 18.41 -33.41 1.11
C TYR A 80 17.55 -34.61 1.49
N GLU A 81 18.18 -35.66 2.01
CA GLU A 81 17.47 -36.85 2.47
C GLU A 81 16.89 -36.62 3.87
N PRO A 82 15.69 -37.15 4.16
CA PRO A 82 15.12 -37.11 5.50
C PRO A 82 16.07 -37.69 6.56
N ARG A 83 16.07 -37.11 7.76
CA ARG A 83 16.89 -37.52 8.92
C ARG A 83 18.41 -37.42 8.74
N LYS A 84 18.91 -36.90 7.62
CA LYS A 84 20.33 -36.55 7.49
C LYS A 84 20.60 -35.23 8.22
N MET A 85 21.82 -35.10 8.76
CA MET A 85 22.26 -33.85 9.35
C MET A 85 22.36 -32.77 8.27
N PHE A 86 21.79 -31.60 8.57
CA PHE A 86 21.82 -30.43 7.72
C PHE A 86 22.56 -29.31 8.47
N GLY A 87 23.69 -28.86 7.92
CA GLY A 87 24.49 -27.79 8.51
C GLY A 87 24.08 -26.43 7.96
N LEU A 88 23.85 -25.47 8.84
CA LEU A 88 23.55 -24.09 8.50
C LEU A 88 24.74 -23.20 8.86
N LYS A 89 25.08 -22.27 7.97
CA LYS A 89 26.04 -21.19 8.19
C LYS A 89 25.25 -19.89 8.32
N VAL A 90 25.28 -19.29 9.51
CA VAL A 90 24.65 -18.01 9.80
C VAL A 90 25.74 -16.96 9.75
N THR A 91 25.60 -15.93 8.93
CA THR A 91 26.55 -14.80 8.89
C THR A 91 25.78 -13.51 9.10
N GLY A 92 26.24 -12.64 9.98
CA GLY A 92 25.59 -11.36 10.22
C GLY A 92 26.43 -10.44 11.08
N ASP A 93 25.82 -9.36 11.55
CA ASP A 93 26.54 -8.33 12.27
C ASP A 93 27.12 -8.84 13.61
N PRO A 94 28.32 -8.37 14.01
CA PRO A 94 28.98 -8.84 15.22
C PRO A 94 28.15 -8.62 16.49
N GLY A 95 28.03 -9.64 17.33
CA GLY A 95 27.25 -9.58 18.58
C GLY A 95 25.73 -9.58 18.39
N ALA A 96 25.21 -9.66 17.17
CA ALA A 96 23.78 -9.75 16.91
C ALA A 96 23.17 -11.05 17.46
N THR A 97 21.90 -10.99 17.85
CA THR A 97 21.11 -12.17 18.22
C THR A 97 20.21 -12.54 17.06
N VAL A 98 20.36 -13.77 16.55
CA VAL A 98 19.63 -14.28 15.39
C VAL A 98 18.65 -15.35 15.87
N GLY A 99 17.36 -15.08 15.69
CA GLY A 99 16.30 -16.08 15.88
C GLY A 99 16.15 -16.94 14.64
N LEU A 100 16.16 -18.27 14.83
CA LEU A 100 15.91 -19.24 13.78
C LEU A 100 14.53 -19.87 13.92
N VAL A 101 13.93 -20.23 12.79
CA VAL A 101 12.71 -21.04 12.71
C VAL A 101 12.70 -21.80 11.39
N ALA A 102 12.33 -23.08 11.45
CA ALA A 102 12.01 -23.90 10.29
C ALA A 102 10.48 -24.07 10.19
N VAL A 103 9.91 -23.66 9.05
CA VAL A 103 8.48 -23.72 8.76
C VAL A 103 8.23 -24.49 7.47
N ASP A 104 7.16 -25.27 7.42
CA ASP A 104 6.73 -25.93 6.19
C ASP A 104 6.35 -24.90 5.11
N LYS A 105 6.84 -25.12 3.88
CA LYS A 105 6.56 -24.24 2.74
C LYS A 105 5.06 -24.14 2.42
N GLY A 106 4.29 -25.21 2.64
CA GLY A 106 2.86 -25.28 2.38
C GLY A 106 2.04 -24.24 3.15
N VAL A 107 2.48 -23.87 4.36
CA VAL A 107 1.83 -22.83 5.18
C VAL A 107 1.84 -21.48 4.46
N TYR A 108 2.98 -21.12 3.86
CA TYR A 108 3.13 -19.86 3.13
C TYR A 108 2.46 -19.87 1.75
N VAL A 109 2.25 -21.05 1.15
CA VAL A 109 1.48 -21.17 -0.10
C VAL A 109 0.00 -20.90 0.13
N LEU A 110 -0.55 -21.31 1.28
CA LEU A 110 -1.95 -21.04 1.63
C LEU A 110 -2.20 -19.58 2.01
N ASN A 111 -1.36 -19.01 2.88
CA ASN A 111 -1.54 -17.63 3.34
C ASN A 111 -0.20 -16.94 3.64
N ASN A 112 0.20 -16.03 2.76
CA ASN A 112 1.44 -15.27 2.91
C ASN A 112 1.22 -13.90 3.60
N ASN A 113 -0.01 -13.57 4.00
CA ASN A 113 -0.34 -12.27 4.57
C ASN A 113 0.27 -12.06 5.96
N HIS A 114 0.54 -13.12 6.71
CA HIS A 114 1.13 -13.04 8.05
C HIS A 114 2.64 -13.28 8.07
N ARG A 115 3.27 -13.54 6.92
CA ARG A 115 4.72 -13.68 6.84
C ARG A 115 5.40 -12.35 7.13
N LEU A 116 6.29 -12.34 8.12
CA LEU A 116 7.15 -11.20 8.38
C LEU A 116 8.13 -11.03 7.21
N ASN A 117 8.19 -9.82 6.67
CA ASN A 117 9.17 -9.43 5.66
C ASN A 117 9.70 -8.04 6.00
N GLN A 118 10.85 -7.68 5.41
CA GLN A 118 11.50 -6.40 5.70
C GLN A 118 10.57 -5.21 5.40
N LYS A 119 9.80 -5.31 4.31
CA LYS A 119 8.83 -4.28 3.91
C LYS A 119 7.78 -4.03 5.01
N LYS A 120 7.16 -5.06 5.58
CA LYS A 120 6.15 -4.92 6.64
C LYS A 120 6.73 -4.31 7.91
N VAL A 121 8.00 -4.60 8.23
CA VAL A 121 8.69 -3.95 9.34
C VAL A 121 8.82 -2.46 9.07
N TRP A 122 9.28 -2.08 7.87
CA TRP A 122 9.38 -0.68 7.46
C TRP A 122 8.03 0.03 7.35
N ASP A 123 6.98 -0.63 6.82
CA ASP A 123 5.61 -0.11 6.77
C ASP A 123 5.06 0.21 8.17
N ILE A 124 5.53 -0.49 9.21
CA ILE A 124 5.17 -0.20 10.61
C ILE A 124 5.99 0.99 11.12
N VAL A 125 7.30 1.03 10.86
CA VAL A 125 8.17 2.13 11.28
C VAL A 125 7.76 3.45 10.62
N GLU A 126 7.39 3.42 9.35
CA GLU A 126 6.97 4.61 8.58
C GLU A 126 5.69 5.24 9.12
N LYS A 127 4.80 4.46 9.76
CA LYS A 127 3.62 5.01 10.45
C LYS A 127 3.95 5.89 11.65
N TYR A 128 5.18 5.80 12.16
CA TYR A 128 5.67 6.69 13.22
C TYR A 128 6.31 7.98 12.66
N ASP A 129 6.38 8.16 11.34
CA ASP A 129 6.67 9.48 10.76
C ASP A 129 5.59 10.47 11.20
N THR A 130 6.01 11.56 11.83
CA THR A 130 5.10 12.62 12.28
C THR A 130 4.60 13.48 11.12
N GLY A 131 5.23 13.43 9.95
CA GLY A 131 4.81 14.17 8.77
C GLY A 131 3.49 13.68 8.16
N CYS A 132 2.75 14.60 7.53
CA CYS A 132 1.42 14.36 6.99
C CYS A 132 1.37 14.34 5.46
N THR A 133 2.16 15.18 4.81
CA THR A 133 2.15 15.35 3.35
C THR A 133 3.46 14.85 2.75
N PRO A 134 3.51 14.48 1.46
CA PRO A 134 4.77 14.09 0.81
C PRO A 134 5.69 15.28 0.47
N GLY A 135 5.35 16.51 0.87
CA GLY A 135 6.17 17.70 0.60
C GLY A 135 5.32 18.96 0.48
N GLY A 136 6.02 20.09 0.40
CA GLY A 136 5.41 21.42 0.36
C GLY A 136 4.55 21.73 1.59
N GLY A 137 3.69 22.73 1.44
CA GLY A 137 2.78 23.20 2.48
C GLY A 137 1.93 24.34 1.95
N LYS A 138 0.86 24.69 2.66
CA LYS A 138 -0.03 25.79 2.26
C LYS A 138 0.67 27.15 2.29
N ASP A 139 1.58 27.35 3.25
CA ASP A 139 2.41 28.53 3.45
C ASP A 139 3.76 28.12 4.08
N GLY A 140 4.67 29.08 4.27
CA GLY A 140 6.00 28.80 4.82
C GLY A 140 5.99 28.17 6.22
N MET A 141 4.92 28.36 7.01
CA MET A 141 4.79 27.69 8.32
C MET A 141 4.16 26.30 8.15
N GLY A 142 3.18 26.18 7.26
CA GLY A 142 2.51 24.93 6.90
C GLY A 142 3.48 23.86 6.45
N VAL A 143 4.58 24.21 5.77
CA VAL A 143 5.64 23.26 5.40
C VAL A 143 6.25 22.58 6.63
N PHE A 144 6.57 23.35 7.68
CA PHE A 144 7.10 22.77 8.93
C PHE A 144 6.04 21.94 9.64
N TYR A 145 4.81 22.43 9.74
CA TYR A 145 3.71 21.72 10.38
C TYR A 145 3.40 20.38 9.69
N ASP A 146 3.32 20.39 8.36
CA ASP A 146 3.05 19.22 7.53
C ASP A 146 4.21 18.23 7.52
N ALA A 147 5.44 18.70 7.75
CA ALA A 147 6.60 17.84 7.97
C ALA A 147 6.70 17.31 9.42
N GLY A 148 5.77 17.68 10.31
CA GLY A 148 5.75 17.22 11.70
C GLY A 148 6.64 18.01 12.65
N LEU A 149 7.03 19.24 12.29
CA LEU A 149 7.90 20.11 13.08
C LEU A 149 7.17 21.32 13.67
N LEU A 150 7.66 21.76 14.83
CA LEU A 150 7.25 23.02 15.47
C LEU A 150 8.32 24.08 15.17
N PHE A 151 7.94 25.15 14.47
CA PHE A 151 8.81 26.29 14.19
C PHE A 151 8.44 27.45 15.11
N VAL A 152 9.44 27.97 15.83
CA VAL A 152 9.28 29.13 16.72
C VAL A 152 10.32 30.17 16.35
N SER A 153 9.87 31.38 16.05
CA SER A 153 10.74 32.53 15.74
C SER A 153 10.23 33.79 16.45
N ASN A 154 11.12 34.76 16.62
CA ASN A 154 10.79 36.10 17.10
C ASN A 154 10.20 36.99 16.00
N THR A 155 10.42 36.65 14.72
CA THR A 155 10.06 37.47 13.56
C THR A 155 8.82 36.98 12.81
N ALA A 156 8.51 35.70 12.91
CA ALA A 156 7.39 35.07 12.21
C ALA A 156 6.37 34.52 13.21
N SER A 157 5.10 34.55 12.82
CA SER A 157 4.04 33.78 13.47
C SER A 157 4.40 32.30 13.33
N GLY A 158 4.94 31.68 14.38
CA GLY A 158 5.39 30.28 14.35
C GLY A 158 4.28 29.29 13.98
N THR A 159 4.60 28.00 13.91
CA THR A 159 3.58 27.00 13.58
C THR A 159 2.57 26.80 14.71
N PRO A 160 1.31 26.47 14.39
CA PRO A 160 0.34 26.11 15.41
C PRO A 160 0.78 24.86 16.16
N TYR A 161 0.44 24.79 17.44
CA TYR A 161 0.68 23.59 18.25
C TYR A 161 -0.17 22.43 17.73
N ARG A 162 0.50 21.29 17.51
CA ARG A 162 -0.18 20.06 17.14
C ARG A 162 -0.85 19.44 18.37
N GLN A 163 -2.16 19.22 18.29
CA GLN A 163 -2.95 18.64 19.37
C GLN A 163 -3.03 17.10 19.30
N GLU A 164 -2.90 16.54 18.09
CA GLU A 164 -3.04 15.10 17.85
C GLU A 164 -1.84 14.53 17.09
N LEU A 165 -1.44 13.30 17.42
CA LEU A 165 -0.38 12.58 16.70
C LEU A 165 -0.78 12.25 15.26
N ASN A 166 -2.07 12.02 15.00
CA ASN A 166 -2.56 11.66 13.69
C ASN A 166 -2.79 12.89 12.82
N CYS A 167 -2.48 12.76 11.53
CA CYS A 167 -2.78 13.78 10.55
C CYS A 167 -4.28 13.80 10.23
N PRO A 168 -4.88 14.98 10.01
CA PRO A 168 -6.26 15.07 9.56
C PRO A 168 -6.37 14.40 8.19
N VAL A 169 -7.07 13.27 8.14
CA VAL A 169 -7.28 12.54 6.88
C VAL A 169 -8.24 13.37 6.04
N PRO A 170 -7.85 13.82 4.84
CA PRO A 170 -8.80 14.46 3.94
C PRO A 170 -9.92 13.45 3.68
N SER A 171 -11.17 13.87 3.88
CA SER A 171 -12.33 13.06 3.52
C SER A 171 -12.27 12.77 2.02
N ARG A 172 -11.68 11.64 1.66
CA ARG A 172 -11.61 11.17 0.29
C ARG A 172 -13.05 11.08 -0.20
N ARG A 173 -13.40 11.83 -1.26
CA ARG A 173 -14.68 11.62 -1.94
C ARG A 173 -14.78 10.12 -2.26
N LYS A 174 -15.85 9.49 -1.80
CA LYS A 174 -16.11 8.08 -2.09
C LYS A 174 -16.02 7.90 -3.60
N ARG A 175 -15.23 6.91 -4.04
CA ARG A 175 -15.34 6.39 -5.41
C ARG A 175 -16.75 5.81 -5.58
N ALA A 176 -17.23 5.69 -6.82
CA ALA A 176 -18.49 5.00 -7.09
C ALA A 176 -18.53 3.65 -6.34
N ALA A 177 -19.66 3.33 -5.72
CA ALA A 177 -19.81 2.13 -4.91
C ALA A 177 -19.49 0.89 -5.77
N THR A 178 -18.61 0.04 -5.26
CA THR A 178 -18.31 -1.24 -5.92
C THR A 178 -19.49 -2.19 -5.70
N ILE A 179 -19.64 -3.24 -6.54
CA ILE A 179 -20.70 -4.26 -6.35
C ILE A 179 -20.67 -4.80 -4.90
N MET A 180 -19.47 -4.98 -4.35
CA MET A 180 -19.27 -5.48 -2.99
C MET A 180 -19.82 -4.54 -1.90
N ASP A 181 -19.76 -3.22 -2.12
CA ASP A 181 -20.34 -2.24 -1.20
C ASP A 181 -21.87 -2.31 -1.23
N VAL A 182 -22.46 -2.60 -2.40
CA VAL A 182 -23.90 -2.71 -2.57
C VAL A 182 -24.44 -4.05 -2.05
N THR A 183 -23.73 -5.16 -2.27
CA THR A 183 -24.10 -6.45 -1.68
C THR A 183 -24.10 -6.37 -0.15
N THR A 184 -23.07 -5.74 0.42
CA THR A 184 -22.98 -5.54 1.88
C THR A 184 -24.09 -4.63 2.40
N SER A 185 -24.45 -3.57 1.67
CA SER A 185 -25.52 -2.66 2.08
C SER A 185 -26.90 -3.31 2.03
N LEU A 186 -27.20 -4.09 0.98
CA LEU A 186 -28.46 -4.83 0.85
C LEU A 186 -28.61 -5.90 1.94
N VAL A 187 -27.56 -6.68 2.20
CA VAL A 187 -27.58 -7.72 3.25
C VAL A 187 -27.72 -7.11 4.64
N SER A 188 -27.14 -5.93 4.89
CA SER A 188 -27.22 -5.24 6.19
C SER A 188 -28.64 -4.80 6.58
N GLN A 189 -29.58 -4.73 5.62
CA GLN A 189 -30.97 -4.35 5.87
C GLN A 189 -31.76 -5.45 6.62
N TYR A 190 -31.30 -6.69 6.53
CA TYR A 190 -31.95 -7.84 7.17
C TYR A 190 -31.30 -8.15 8.51
N GLN A 191 -32.11 -8.41 9.54
CA GLN A 191 -31.62 -8.82 10.86
C GLN A 191 -31.48 -10.33 10.98
N ASP A 192 -32.37 -11.09 10.36
CA ASP A 192 -32.38 -12.55 10.43
C ASP A 192 -31.30 -13.17 9.54
N GLN A 193 -30.60 -14.17 10.08
CA GLN A 193 -29.53 -14.86 9.36
C GLN A 193 -30.05 -15.58 8.11
N LEU A 194 -31.23 -16.21 8.20
CA LEU A 194 -31.89 -16.85 7.06
C LEU A 194 -32.18 -15.86 5.93
N GLN A 195 -32.71 -14.66 6.24
CA GLN A 195 -33.01 -13.64 5.24
C GLN A 195 -31.73 -13.07 4.58
N ARG A 196 -30.65 -12.96 5.35
CA ARG A 196 -29.33 -12.55 4.82
C ARG A 196 -28.80 -13.56 3.82
N ASP A 197 -28.87 -14.84 4.13
CA ASP A 197 -28.43 -15.92 3.25
C ASP A 197 -29.30 -15.96 1.98
N CYS A 198 -30.62 -15.80 2.11
CA CYS A 198 -31.54 -15.71 0.96
C CYS A 198 -31.27 -14.48 0.07
N CYS A 199 -30.92 -13.34 0.66
CA CYS A 199 -30.51 -12.15 -0.10
C CYS A 199 -29.19 -12.39 -0.86
N LEU A 200 -28.21 -13.03 -0.22
CA LEU A 200 -26.95 -13.43 -0.85
C LEU A 200 -27.19 -14.37 -2.04
N ASP A 201 -28.07 -15.36 -1.88
CA ASP A 201 -28.45 -16.28 -2.96
C ASP A 201 -29.18 -15.57 -4.11
N GLY A 202 -29.98 -14.55 -3.82
CA GLY A 202 -30.63 -13.69 -4.82
C GLY A 202 -29.63 -12.99 -5.74
N MET A 203 -28.50 -12.55 -5.18
CA MET A 203 -27.46 -11.80 -5.91
C MET A 203 -26.51 -12.69 -6.73
N ARG A 204 -26.50 -14.00 -6.49
CA ARG A 204 -25.68 -14.97 -7.24
C ARG A 204 -26.09 -15.03 -8.71
N ASN A 205 -25.10 -15.04 -9.60
CA ASN A 205 -25.31 -15.25 -11.03
C ASN A 205 -25.65 -16.71 -11.30
N THR A 206 -26.72 -16.95 -12.06
CA THR A 206 -27.05 -18.29 -12.58
C THR A 206 -26.62 -18.41 -14.04
N PRO A 207 -26.03 -19.53 -14.47
CA PRO A 207 -25.68 -19.77 -15.88
C PRO A 207 -26.89 -19.75 -16.83
N LEU A 208 -28.10 -19.93 -16.30
CA LEU A 208 -29.37 -19.87 -17.03
C LEU A 208 -30.03 -18.51 -16.82
N SER A 209 -30.57 -17.93 -17.90
CA SER A 209 -31.25 -16.63 -17.92
C SER A 209 -32.70 -16.72 -17.42
N TYR A 210 -32.90 -17.21 -16.20
CA TYR A 210 -34.20 -17.14 -15.53
C TYR A 210 -34.39 -15.79 -14.85
N THR A 211 -35.61 -15.26 -14.86
CA THR A 211 -35.94 -14.03 -14.14
C THR A 211 -35.94 -14.25 -12.64
N CYS A 212 -35.72 -13.18 -11.86
CA CYS A 212 -35.76 -13.21 -10.40
C CYS A 212 -37.08 -13.80 -9.85
N GLU A 213 -38.22 -13.53 -10.50
CA GLU A 213 -39.52 -14.07 -10.08
C GLU A 213 -39.55 -15.59 -10.17
N ARG A 214 -39.09 -16.14 -11.30
CA ARG A 214 -39.07 -17.60 -11.49
C ARG A 214 -38.09 -18.27 -10.53
N ARG A 215 -36.98 -17.61 -10.18
CA ARG A 215 -36.03 -18.10 -9.18
C ARG A 215 -36.65 -18.10 -7.77
N SER A 216 -37.49 -17.11 -7.45
CA SER A 216 -38.15 -17.03 -6.14
C SER A 216 -39.20 -18.12 -5.91
N GLU A 217 -39.79 -18.68 -6.97
CA GLU A 217 -40.77 -19.78 -6.87
C GLU A 217 -40.16 -21.10 -6.37
N TYR A 218 -38.85 -21.29 -6.51
CA TYR A 218 -38.16 -22.50 -6.07
C TYR A 218 -37.71 -22.45 -4.61
N ILE A 219 -37.97 -21.35 -3.90
CA ILE A 219 -37.53 -21.15 -2.51
C ILE A 219 -38.53 -21.80 -1.56
N SER A 220 -38.08 -22.83 -0.84
CA SER A 220 -38.90 -23.53 0.16
C SER A 220 -38.79 -22.96 1.58
N ASP A 221 -37.86 -22.03 1.82
CA ASP A 221 -37.44 -21.60 3.16
C ASP A 221 -38.33 -20.51 3.79
N GLY A 222 -39.49 -20.24 3.20
CA GLY A 222 -40.52 -19.34 3.73
C GLY A 222 -40.73 -18.07 2.91
N ALA A 223 -41.88 -17.40 3.14
CA ALA A 223 -42.30 -16.22 2.39
C ALA A 223 -41.35 -15.02 2.59
N ASP A 224 -40.82 -14.85 3.80
CA ASP A 224 -39.92 -13.74 4.12
C ASP A 224 -38.54 -13.91 3.43
N CYS A 225 -38.05 -15.14 3.31
CA CYS A 225 -36.84 -15.48 2.56
C CYS A 225 -37.04 -15.24 1.06
N ALA A 226 -38.18 -15.68 0.50
CA ALA A 226 -38.50 -15.44 -0.91
C ALA A 226 -38.63 -13.95 -1.24
N ALA A 227 -39.19 -13.15 -0.33
CA ALA A 227 -39.27 -11.70 -0.46
C ALA A 227 -37.88 -11.04 -0.42
N ALA A 228 -37.02 -11.44 0.53
CA ALA A 228 -35.66 -10.94 0.65
C ALA A 228 -34.82 -11.29 -0.59
N PHE A 229 -34.94 -12.52 -1.08
CA PHE A 229 -34.29 -12.99 -2.31
C PHE A 229 -34.73 -12.15 -3.51
N LEU A 230 -36.03 -11.94 -3.70
CA LEU A 230 -36.57 -11.23 -4.86
C LEU A 230 -36.14 -9.75 -4.84
N HIS A 231 -36.13 -9.12 -3.67
CA HIS A 231 -35.62 -7.76 -3.49
C HIS A 231 -34.16 -7.65 -3.91
N CYS A 232 -33.28 -8.48 -3.34
CA CYS A 232 -31.85 -8.43 -3.62
C CYS A 232 -31.51 -8.85 -5.07
N CYS A 233 -32.28 -9.76 -5.66
CA CYS A 233 -32.11 -10.17 -7.05
C CYS A 233 -32.42 -9.02 -8.03
N LYS A 234 -33.53 -8.28 -7.82
CA LYS A 234 -33.92 -7.17 -8.70
C LYS A 234 -32.98 -5.97 -8.60
N GLU A 235 -32.60 -5.58 -7.40
CA GLU A 235 -31.61 -4.52 -7.18
C GLU A 235 -30.26 -4.86 -7.82
N MET A 236 -29.88 -6.15 -7.81
CA MET A 236 -28.65 -6.57 -8.47
C MET A 236 -28.78 -6.60 -10.01
N GLU A 237 -29.96 -6.94 -10.54
CA GLU A 237 -30.25 -6.87 -11.99
C GLU A 237 -30.22 -5.42 -12.51
N THR A 238 -30.83 -4.47 -11.80
CA THR A 238 -30.81 -3.04 -12.17
C THR A 238 -29.40 -2.49 -12.18
N LEU A 239 -28.61 -2.75 -11.13
CA LEU A 239 -27.22 -2.31 -11.05
C LEU A 239 -26.34 -2.91 -12.15
N ARG A 240 -26.55 -4.19 -12.49
CA ARG A 240 -25.83 -4.83 -13.61
C ARG A 240 -26.26 -4.25 -14.96
N ALA A 241 -27.52 -3.86 -15.12
CA ALA A 241 -28.01 -3.20 -16.33
C ALA A 241 -27.39 -1.79 -16.48
N GLU A 242 -27.42 -0.98 -15.43
CA GLU A 242 -26.79 0.35 -15.39
C GLU A 242 -25.28 0.26 -15.68
N ARG A 243 -24.57 -0.68 -15.04
CA ARG A 243 -23.15 -0.90 -15.29
C ARG A 243 -22.86 -1.37 -16.71
N LYS A 244 -23.72 -2.19 -17.32
CA LYS A 244 -23.58 -2.60 -18.72
C LYS A 244 -23.75 -1.42 -19.67
N GLU A 245 -24.69 -0.51 -19.40
CA GLU A 245 -24.80 0.73 -20.18
C GLU A 245 -23.53 1.58 -20.07
N ASP A 246 -22.97 1.72 -18.87
CA ASP A 246 -21.69 2.42 -18.64
C ASP A 246 -20.50 1.69 -19.28
N SER A 247 -20.47 0.34 -19.29
CA SER A 247 -19.39 -0.45 -19.88
C SER A 247 -19.42 -0.45 -21.41
N LEU A 248 -20.59 -0.25 -22.03
CA LEU A 248 -20.71 -0.13 -23.49
C LEU A 248 -19.98 1.11 -24.05
N LEU A 249 -19.54 2.05 -23.20
CA LEU A 249 -18.65 3.17 -23.56
C LEU A 249 -17.16 2.80 -23.56
N LEU A 250 -16.76 1.65 -23.00
CA LEU A 250 -15.36 1.20 -22.91
C LEU A 250 -15.24 -0.28 -23.28
N ALA A 251 -14.77 -0.55 -24.51
CA ALA A 251 -14.78 -1.86 -25.18
C ALA A 251 -13.89 -2.97 -24.57
N ARG A 252 -13.48 -2.89 -23.30
CA ARG A 252 -12.68 -3.92 -22.61
C ARG A 252 -12.97 -3.94 -21.11
N SER A 253 -14.04 -4.61 -20.68
CA SER A 253 -14.22 -5.02 -19.27
C SER A 253 -14.95 -6.36 -19.20
N GLU A 254 -14.25 -7.46 -19.47
CA GLU A 254 -14.67 -8.76 -18.96
C GLU A 254 -14.16 -8.85 -17.50
N GLU A 255 -14.90 -8.23 -16.58
CA GLU A 255 -14.76 -8.51 -15.15
C GLU A 255 -15.59 -9.77 -14.85
N ASP A 256 -14.91 -10.90 -14.82
CA ASP A 256 -15.48 -12.19 -14.40
C ASP A 256 -15.75 -12.12 -12.88
N ASP A 257 -16.92 -11.58 -12.51
CA ASP A 257 -17.38 -11.40 -11.13
C ASP A 257 -17.88 -12.72 -10.50
N SER A 258 -17.30 -13.87 -10.86
CA SER A 258 -17.63 -15.16 -10.26
C SER A 258 -17.04 -15.28 -8.84
N TYR A 259 -17.74 -14.68 -7.88
CA TYR A 259 -17.43 -14.78 -6.46
C TYR A 259 -17.67 -16.21 -5.96
N MET A 260 -16.60 -16.97 -5.73
CA MET A 260 -16.68 -18.22 -4.97
C MET A 260 -17.01 -17.91 -3.51
N ASP A 261 -17.99 -18.63 -2.97
CA ASP A 261 -18.35 -18.58 -1.56
C ASP A 261 -17.15 -19.03 -0.71
N SER A 262 -16.75 -18.21 0.27
CA SER A 262 -15.63 -18.50 1.17
C SER A 262 -15.83 -19.79 1.98
N ASN A 263 -17.07 -20.27 2.09
CA ASN A 263 -17.40 -21.50 2.81
C ASN A 263 -17.09 -22.79 2.02
N GLU A 264 -16.80 -22.72 0.72
CA GLU A 264 -16.53 -23.90 -0.12
C GLU A 264 -15.02 -24.22 -0.25
N ILE A 265 -14.15 -23.34 0.27
CA ILE A 265 -12.70 -23.54 0.20
C ILE A 265 -12.24 -24.40 1.38
N ASN A 266 -12.28 -25.72 1.18
CA ASN A 266 -11.64 -26.68 2.07
C ASN A 266 -10.12 -26.62 1.92
N SER A 267 -9.48 -25.76 2.71
CA SER A 267 -8.01 -25.71 2.79
C SER A 267 -7.46 -26.90 3.58
N ARG A 268 -6.31 -27.43 3.14
CA ARG A 268 -5.57 -28.46 3.91
C ARG A 268 -5.13 -27.86 5.24
N THR A 269 -5.57 -28.42 6.37
CA THR A 269 -5.28 -27.91 7.71
C THR A 269 -4.10 -28.63 8.39
N GLU A 270 -3.73 -29.82 7.94
CA GLU A 270 -2.63 -30.59 8.53
C GLU A 270 -1.28 -30.19 7.93
N PHE A 271 -0.59 -29.34 8.69
CA PHE A 271 0.82 -29.00 8.50
C PHE A 271 1.65 -29.62 9.62
N PRO A 272 2.85 -30.17 9.33
CA PRO A 272 3.76 -30.56 10.38
C PRO A 272 4.18 -29.33 11.20
N GLU A 273 4.41 -29.54 12.50
CA GLU A 273 4.79 -28.48 13.43
C GLU A 273 6.10 -27.80 13.01
N SER A 274 6.16 -26.48 13.17
CA SER A 274 7.40 -25.71 13.00
C SER A 274 8.40 -26.06 14.09
N TRP A 275 9.68 -26.13 13.74
CA TRP A 275 10.76 -26.52 14.65
C TRP A 275 11.95 -25.56 14.51
N LEU A 276 13.07 -25.85 15.19
CA LEU A 276 14.27 -25.01 15.21
C LEU A 276 14.03 -23.61 15.82
N TRP A 277 13.15 -23.51 16.82
CA TRP A 277 12.88 -22.26 17.52
C TRP A 277 14.00 -21.94 18.53
N THR A 278 15.09 -21.34 18.02
CA THR A 278 16.32 -21.12 18.81
C THR A 278 16.96 -19.79 18.49
N ASP A 279 17.53 -19.15 19.51
CA ASP A 279 18.31 -17.93 19.36
C ASP A 279 19.81 -18.24 19.38
N ILE A 280 20.55 -17.68 18.44
CA ILE A 280 22.01 -17.80 18.35
C ILE A 280 22.61 -16.40 18.47
N LYS A 281 23.61 -16.26 19.34
CA LYS A 281 24.38 -15.03 19.45
C LYS A 281 25.63 -15.13 18.59
N LEU A 282 25.79 -14.22 17.64
CA LEU A 282 26.99 -14.14 16.82
C LEU A 282 28.19 -13.65 17.65
N PRO A 283 29.41 -14.13 17.36
CA PRO A 283 30.58 -13.72 18.10
C PRO A 283 30.89 -12.23 17.87
N ALA A 284 31.66 -11.64 18.79
CA ALA A 284 32.20 -10.30 18.59
C ALA A 284 33.34 -10.33 17.56
N CYS A 285 33.75 -9.15 17.08
CA CYS A 285 34.88 -9.05 16.19
C CYS A 285 36.16 -9.66 16.80
N PRO A 286 36.97 -10.40 16.00
CA PRO A 286 38.26 -10.88 16.45
C PRO A 286 39.16 -9.74 16.91
N GLN A 287 40.01 -9.97 17.91
CA GLN A 287 40.92 -8.94 18.43
C GLN A 287 41.87 -8.38 17.36
N GLU A 288 42.15 -9.15 16.31
CA GLU A 288 42.99 -8.74 15.18
C GLU A 288 42.31 -7.71 14.26
N ASN A 289 40.97 -7.67 14.23
CA ASN A 289 40.19 -6.78 13.37
C ASN A 289 39.04 -6.14 14.19
N ALA A 290 39.35 -5.06 14.90
CA ALA A 290 38.41 -4.40 15.82
C ALA A 290 37.13 -3.86 15.15
N ASN A 291 37.16 -3.59 13.83
CA ASN A 291 36.01 -3.10 13.04
C ASN A 291 35.65 -4.09 11.93
N CYS A 292 35.21 -5.29 12.29
CA CYS A 292 34.72 -6.26 11.32
C CYS A 292 33.25 -5.98 10.93
N ASP A 293 32.93 -6.06 9.65
CA ASP A 293 31.56 -5.78 9.17
C ASP A 293 30.58 -6.94 9.45
N ALA A 294 31.08 -8.17 9.50
CA ALA A 294 30.26 -9.37 9.73
C ALA A 294 31.04 -10.50 10.42
N THR A 295 30.31 -11.37 11.10
CA THR A 295 30.79 -12.58 11.79
C THR A 295 29.92 -13.79 11.46
N THR A 296 30.47 -14.99 11.62
CA THR A 296 29.80 -16.27 11.38
C THR A 296 29.79 -17.11 12.65
#